data_AF-A0A226DUH7-F1
#
_entry.id   AF-A0A226DUH7-F1
#
_cell.length_a   1.000
_cell.length_b   1.000
_cell.length_c   1.000
_cell.angle_alpha   90.00
_cell.angle_beta   90.00
_cell.angle_gamma   90.00
#
_symmetry.space_group_name_H-M   'P 1'
#
loop_
_entity.id
_entity.type
_entity.pdbx_description
1 polymer ?
#
loop_
_entity_poly.entity_id
_entity_poly.type
_entity_poly.pdbx_seq_one_letter_code
_entity_poly.pdbx_strand_id
1 'polypeptide(L)'
;MVSTPIVWRLATSTEFDPKVGKNFDFAQDNLKSDLFADSENNPMYQRLIGIVFRKVNISFFYDSYRLNLKSGATLGVHKIVTTLPTTNNPFWKATRQVVYKFQGYQFITCYSESFLSLKFYLVPFQPAVWGGFFMSMVTVMSALSLYQKLKNIQHFSPLWFILANIFDEGTHIPRRLENQEFFRILISGWILMVVILTNCYSGLMISDLNSPLPGTNVPTSFQDLVCEEKQIVDSYKERTNLTDWIFTYIEGRIQSKPEAFNNSCYQILSKRISSFTMFEYVSVTFGVRFELLSIWSSLFYEPRYIMDLVSLDTVTSVLLDKGNHKFIPGNFNDSSDPSVNMLSIEQDIAKCGKSVLFLEESALQSVAYYMSTKYFWIKFYKGNDILNLNPFGWTFEGAGISRVPLNFQALIESGIHGRLELKDIMKSYWFPNTNVVSRLRENPLGLDGAFITLFILCGVLIGASVFILIVELRRILHRAVLVGTFKISYVMGRCFKNFHIKSHFVIIRVASHQKSPQ
;
A
#
# COMPACT_ATOMS: atom_id res chain seq x y z
N MET A 1 23.30 54.86 2.70
CA MET A 1 22.29 54.61 1.66
C MET A 1 22.70 53.36 0.89
N VAL A 2 21.87 52.32 0.86
CA VAL A 2 22.20 51.09 0.14
C VAL A 2 21.80 51.30 -1.33
N SER A 3 22.77 51.55 -2.20
CA SER A 3 22.53 51.76 -3.64
C SER A 3 22.08 50.46 -4.31
N THR A 4 21.26 50.58 -5.35
CA THR A 4 20.94 49.44 -6.22
C THR A 4 22.21 49.01 -6.97
N PRO A 5 22.57 47.71 -6.94
CA PRO A 5 23.72 47.21 -7.69
C PRO A 5 23.49 47.39 -9.20
N ILE A 6 24.46 47.99 -9.88
CA ILE A 6 24.44 48.20 -11.34
C ILE A 6 24.75 46.89 -12.07
N VAL A 7 25.52 46.00 -11.43
CA VAL A 7 26.05 44.78 -12.03
C VAL A 7 25.72 43.59 -11.13
N TRP A 8 25.15 42.54 -11.73
CA TRP A 8 24.90 41.26 -11.10
C TRP A 8 25.78 40.17 -11.70
N ARG A 9 26.18 39.21 -10.86
CA ARG A 9 26.97 38.05 -11.24
C ARG A 9 26.28 36.75 -10.83
N LEU A 10 26.44 35.71 -11.63
CA LEU A 10 26.07 34.36 -11.20
C LEU A 10 27.17 33.78 -10.30
N ALA A 11 26.84 33.45 -9.05
CA ALA A 11 27.68 32.59 -8.25
C ALA A 11 27.63 31.19 -8.86
N THR A 12 28.75 30.71 -9.38
CA THR A 12 28.84 29.40 -10.03
C THR A 12 28.38 28.30 -9.05
N SER A 13 27.30 27.64 -9.42
CA SER A 13 26.87 26.37 -8.85
C SER A 13 27.34 25.27 -9.80
N THR A 14 27.76 24.12 -9.25
CA THR A 14 28.09 22.93 -10.05
C THR A 14 26.92 22.46 -10.92
N GLU A 15 25.70 22.87 -10.58
CA GLU A 15 24.48 22.57 -11.35
C GLU A 15 24.25 23.53 -12.52
N PHE A 16 25.03 24.61 -12.61
CA PHE A 16 24.92 25.62 -13.64
C PHE A 16 26.27 25.74 -14.37
N ASP A 17 26.50 24.84 -15.32
CA ASP A 17 27.59 24.97 -16.29
C ASP A 17 27.00 25.51 -17.60
N PRO A 18 26.99 26.84 -17.82
CA PRO A 18 26.53 27.38 -19.06
C PRO A 18 27.54 26.98 -20.14
N LYS A 19 27.08 26.29 -21.20
CA LYS A 19 27.87 26.05 -22.43
C LYS A 19 28.17 27.34 -23.22
N VAL A 20 28.04 28.50 -22.59
CA VAL A 20 28.11 29.81 -23.22
C VAL A 20 29.54 30.34 -23.11
N GLY A 21 30.01 31.01 -24.16
CA GLY A 21 31.33 31.65 -24.18
C GLY A 21 31.53 32.63 -23.03
N LYS A 22 32.80 32.87 -22.67
CA LYS A 22 33.20 33.81 -21.61
C LYS A 22 32.58 35.20 -21.86
N ASN A 23 32.13 35.87 -20.79
CA ASN A 23 31.57 37.24 -20.80
C ASN A 23 30.26 37.41 -21.60
N PHE A 24 29.28 36.55 -21.34
CA PHE A 24 27.95 36.67 -21.92
C PHE A 24 27.03 37.55 -21.06
N ASP A 25 26.43 38.61 -21.64
CA ASP A 25 25.39 39.42 -21.00
C ASP A 25 24.00 38.90 -21.41
N PHE A 26 23.31 38.27 -20.45
CA PHE A 26 21.98 37.69 -20.68
C PHE A 26 20.90 38.76 -20.93
N ALA A 27 21.15 40.03 -20.59
CA ALA A 27 20.19 41.10 -20.80
C ALA A 27 20.12 41.55 -22.27
N GLN A 28 21.20 41.34 -23.03
CA GLN A 28 21.32 41.80 -24.43
C GLN A 28 21.00 40.72 -25.46
N ASP A 29 20.86 39.45 -25.03
CA ASP A 29 20.58 38.37 -25.95
C ASP A 29 19.18 38.54 -26.59
N ASN A 30 19.13 38.43 -27.92
CA ASN A 30 17.90 38.47 -28.71
C ASN A 30 17.15 37.14 -28.62
N LEU A 31 17.04 36.58 -27.41
CA LEU A 31 16.31 35.35 -27.16
C LEU A 31 14.87 35.57 -27.64
N LYS A 32 14.45 34.79 -28.65
CA LYS A 32 13.05 34.76 -29.10
C LYS A 32 12.17 34.52 -27.87
N SER A 33 11.13 35.33 -27.73
CA SER A 33 10.31 35.50 -26.53
C SER A 33 9.50 34.26 -26.09
N ASP A 34 9.62 33.13 -26.78
CA ASP A 34 8.90 31.93 -26.39
C ASP A 34 9.61 31.22 -25.24
N LEU A 35 9.08 31.43 -24.04
CA LEU A 35 9.49 30.80 -22.79
C LEU A 35 9.58 29.27 -22.91
N PHE A 36 8.68 28.68 -23.71
CA PHE A 36 8.43 27.26 -23.80
C PHE A 36 9.04 26.60 -25.04
N ALA A 37 9.62 27.38 -25.96
CA ALA A 37 10.29 26.85 -27.14
C ALA A 37 11.42 25.90 -26.72
N ASP A 38 11.46 24.72 -27.32
CA ASP A 38 12.44 23.69 -27.02
C ASP A 38 13.81 24.05 -27.60
N SER A 39 14.55 24.94 -26.92
CA SER A 39 16.00 25.07 -27.15
C SER A 39 16.72 24.01 -26.33
N GLU A 40 17.27 23.00 -27.01
CA GLU A 40 18.10 21.93 -26.43
C GLU A 40 19.38 22.46 -25.77
N ASN A 41 19.79 23.69 -26.07
CA ASN A 41 21.09 24.23 -25.68
C ASN A 41 21.05 25.15 -24.45
N ASN A 42 19.87 25.63 -24.03
CA ASN A 42 19.77 26.62 -22.96
C ASN A 42 19.02 26.04 -21.74
N PRO A 43 19.71 25.80 -20.61
CA PRO A 43 19.07 25.31 -19.39
C PRO A 43 17.98 26.28 -18.92
N MET A 44 16.90 25.72 -18.37
CA MET A 44 15.72 26.44 -17.90
C MET A 44 16.05 27.71 -17.11
N TYR A 45 17.00 27.61 -16.17
CA TYR A 45 17.39 28.71 -15.29
C TYR A 45 17.94 29.92 -16.03
N GLN A 46 18.69 29.74 -17.13
CA GLN A 46 19.20 30.87 -17.94
C GLN A 46 18.07 31.71 -18.52
N ARG A 47 16.99 31.07 -18.97
CA ARG A 47 15.83 31.76 -19.55
C ARG A 47 15.11 32.59 -18.48
N LEU A 48 14.91 32.00 -17.30
CA LEU A 48 14.30 32.68 -16.17
C LEU A 48 15.11 33.90 -15.74
N ILE A 49 16.43 33.75 -15.64
CA ILE A 49 17.35 34.85 -15.34
C ILE A 49 17.20 35.96 -16.40
N GLY A 50 17.32 35.63 -17.69
CA GLY A 50 17.21 36.62 -18.77
C GLY A 50 15.91 37.43 -18.71
N ILE A 51 14.78 36.78 -18.41
CA ILE A 51 13.47 37.44 -18.31
C ILE A 51 13.41 38.41 -17.12
N VAL A 52 13.86 37.95 -15.94
CA VAL A 52 13.83 38.79 -14.74
C VAL A 52 14.74 40.01 -14.92
N PHE A 53 15.95 39.81 -15.44
CA PHE A 53 16.92 40.90 -15.62
C PHE A 53 16.51 41.87 -16.73
N ARG A 54 15.95 41.38 -17.84
CA ARG A 54 15.38 42.23 -18.89
C ARG A 54 14.22 43.09 -18.39
N LYS A 55 13.36 42.53 -17.55
CA LYS A 55 12.23 43.27 -16.95
C LYS A 55 12.67 44.42 -16.04
N VAL A 56 13.84 44.31 -15.40
CA VAL A 56 14.38 45.35 -14.51
C VAL A 56 15.37 46.27 -15.24
N ASN A 57 15.72 45.98 -16.49
CA ASN A 57 16.71 46.71 -17.27
C ASN A 57 18.09 46.78 -16.58
N ILE A 58 18.58 45.62 -16.10
CA ILE A 58 19.87 45.48 -15.43
C ILE A 58 20.71 44.43 -16.16
N SER A 59 21.99 44.71 -16.39
CA SER A 59 22.94 43.76 -16.99
C SER A 59 23.30 42.62 -16.03
N PHE A 60 23.39 41.42 -16.56
CA PHE A 60 23.72 40.21 -15.81
C PHE A 60 24.88 39.48 -16.48
N PHE A 61 26.01 39.42 -15.79
CA PHE A 61 27.23 38.82 -16.32
C PHE A 61 27.48 37.45 -15.70
N TYR A 62 27.79 36.47 -16.55
CA TYR A 62 28.37 35.22 -16.09
C TYR A 62 29.89 35.36 -15.98
N ASP A 63 30.42 35.23 -14.77
CA ASP A 63 31.85 35.18 -14.50
C ASP A 63 32.22 33.79 -13.99
N SER A 64 32.94 33.03 -14.80
CA SER A 64 33.41 31.68 -14.43
C SER A 64 34.53 31.72 -13.41
N TYR A 65 35.20 32.86 -13.22
CA TYR A 65 36.33 32.99 -12.30
C TYR A 65 35.88 33.68 -11.02
N ARG A 66 36.25 33.10 -9.87
CA ARG A 66 36.20 33.79 -8.56
C ARG A 66 37.25 34.90 -8.50
N LEU A 67 37.25 35.83 -9.45
CA LEU A 67 38.07 37.01 -9.35
C LEU A 67 37.58 37.80 -8.13
N ASN A 68 38.52 38.24 -7.30
CA ASN A 68 38.32 39.02 -6.07
C ASN A 68 37.77 40.45 -6.35
N LEU A 69 36.82 40.57 -7.26
CA LEU A 69 36.14 41.82 -7.57
C LEU A 69 35.12 42.10 -6.46
N LYS A 70 35.55 42.93 -5.51
CA LYS A 70 34.81 43.35 -4.30
C LYS A 70 33.50 44.13 -4.55
N SER A 71 33.12 44.36 -5.81
CA SER A 71 31.94 45.16 -6.17
C SER A 71 30.96 44.37 -7.05
N GLY A 72 29.70 44.29 -6.63
CA GLY A 72 28.60 43.67 -7.37
C GLY A 72 27.65 42.87 -6.48
N ALA A 73 26.43 42.65 -6.95
CA ALA A 73 25.52 41.69 -6.32
C ALA A 73 25.69 40.30 -6.94
N THR A 74 25.50 39.26 -6.15
CA THR A 74 25.61 37.86 -6.60
C THR A 74 24.24 37.20 -6.56
N LEU A 75 23.97 36.39 -7.59
CA LEU A 75 22.83 35.50 -7.69
C LEU A 75 23.34 34.07 -7.66
N GLY A 76 22.94 33.28 -6.68
CA GLY A 76 23.23 31.85 -6.61
C GLY A 76 21.97 31.02 -6.70
N VAL A 77 22.11 29.80 -7.22
CA VAL A 77 21.10 28.73 -7.14
C VAL A 77 21.75 27.57 -6.43
N HIS A 78 21.32 27.29 -5.20
CA HIS A 78 21.89 26.21 -4.40
C HIS A 78 20.95 25.79 -3.28
N LYS A 79 21.28 24.65 -2.66
CA LYS A 79 20.71 24.20 -1.39
C LYS A 79 20.97 25.26 -0.32
N ILE A 80 19.91 25.83 0.21
CA ILE A 80 19.96 26.82 1.28
C ILE A 80 20.26 26.06 2.57
N VAL A 81 21.46 26.25 3.10
CA VAL A 81 21.86 25.63 4.35
C VAL A 81 21.18 26.38 5.50
N THR A 82 20.19 25.75 6.14
CA THR A 82 19.47 26.26 7.31
C THR A 82 20.28 26.16 8.61
N THR A 83 21.61 26.27 8.55
CA THR A 83 22.38 26.41 9.78
C THR A 83 21.87 27.65 10.50
N LEU A 84 21.38 27.45 11.74
CA LEU A 84 20.98 28.52 12.64
C LEU A 84 22.05 29.60 12.56
N PRO A 85 21.70 30.85 12.21
CA PRO A 85 22.68 31.91 12.03
C PRO A 85 23.40 32.10 13.36
N THR A 86 24.64 31.58 13.44
CA THR A 86 25.50 31.87 14.57
C THR A 86 25.73 33.37 14.56
N THR A 87 25.33 34.00 15.66
CA THR A 87 24.70 35.33 15.72
C THR A 87 25.59 36.52 15.35
N ASN A 88 26.85 36.30 14.94
CA ASN A 88 27.84 37.36 14.84
C ASN A 88 28.53 37.54 13.48
N ASN A 89 28.18 36.79 12.43
CA ASN A 89 28.76 37.08 11.11
C ASN A 89 27.90 38.13 10.35
N PRO A 90 28.37 39.38 10.22
CA PRO A 90 27.62 40.46 9.56
C PRO A 90 27.35 40.19 8.08
N PHE A 91 28.06 39.24 7.46
CA PHE A 91 27.89 38.84 6.07
C PHE A 91 26.46 38.33 5.78
N TRP A 92 25.84 37.60 6.71
CA TRP A 92 24.49 37.06 6.51
C TRP A 92 23.37 38.10 6.56
N LYS A 93 23.62 39.31 7.09
CA LYS A 93 22.60 40.36 7.18
C LYS A 93 22.23 40.98 5.83
N ALA A 94 22.98 40.70 4.76
CA ALA A 94 22.75 41.26 3.43
C ALA A 94 22.23 40.26 2.38
N THR A 95 21.95 39.02 2.79
CA THR A 95 21.51 37.96 1.87
C THR A 95 19.99 37.82 1.89
N ARG A 96 19.35 37.97 0.73
CA ARG A 96 17.94 37.60 0.54
C ARG A 96 17.87 36.22 -0.07
N GLN A 97 16.96 35.39 0.43
CA GLN A 97 16.72 34.04 -0.09
C GLN A 97 15.29 33.95 -0.58
N VAL A 98 15.12 33.31 -1.74
CA VAL A 98 13.81 32.98 -2.29
C VAL A 98 13.78 31.47 -2.50
N VAL A 99 13.21 30.77 -1.52
CA VAL A 99 12.99 29.33 -1.56
C VAL A 99 11.88 29.03 -2.57
N TYR A 100 12.08 28.05 -3.44
CA TYR A 100 11.04 27.65 -4.40
C TYR A 100 10.71 26.17 -4.38
N LYS A 101 11.61 25.32 -3.86
CA LYS A 101 11.32 23.91 -3.63
C LYS A 101 12.06 23.42 -2.40
N PHE A 102 11.59 22.31 -1.85
CA PHE A 102 12.38 21.51 -0.94
C PHE A 102 12.96 20.35 -1.74
N GLN A 103 14.27 20.19 -1.68
CA GLN A 103 14.97 19.11 -2.35
C GLN A 103 15.33 18.07 -1.30
N GLY A 104 14.87 16.85 -1.53
CA GLY A 104 15.24 15.71 -0.73
C GLY A 104 15.15 14.45 -1.56
N TYR A 105 15.51 13.33 -0.95
CA TYR A 105 15.55 12.05 -1.62
C TYR A 105 14.46 11.15 -1.07
N GLN A 106 13.80 10.48 -1.98
CA GLN A 106 12.73 9.57 -1.67
C GLN A 106 12.92 8.31 -2.50
N PHE A 107 12.20 7.26 -2.17
CA PHE A 107 12.35 6.00 -2.84
C PHE A 107 11.04 5.43 -3.39
N ILE A 108 11.17 4.60 -4.42
CA ILE A 108 10.10 3.71 -4.87
C ILE A 108 10.58 2.26 -4.83
N THR A 109 9.67 1.35 -4.55
CA THR A 109 9.90 -0.09 -4.63
C THR A 109 8.64 -0.80 -5.08
N CYS A 110 8.74 -1.98 -5.67
CA CYS A 110 7.59 -2.89 -5.78
C CYS A 110 7.72 -4.11 -4.88
N TYR A 111 8.76 -4.15 -4.03
CA TYR A 111 8.89 -5.19 -3.02
C TYR A 111 7.78 -5.07 -1.99
N SER A 112 7.19 -6.21 -1.65
CA SER A 112 6.30 -6.35 -0.52
C SER A 112 6.45 -7.74 0.04
N GLU A 113 6.62 -7.88 1.35
CA GLU A 113 6.61 -9.22 1.93
C GLU A 113 5.21 -9.81 1.82
N SER A 114 5.14 -10.99 1.24
CA SER A 114 3.94 -11.79 1.21
C SER A 114 3.85 -12.59 2.51
N PHE A 115 2.96 -12.20 3.44
CA PHE A 115 2.59 -13.11 4.51
C PHE A 115 1.33 -13.89 4.13
N LEU A 116 1.37 -15.20 4.37
CA LEU A 116 0.18 -16.04 4.40
C LEU A 116 -0.47 -15.87 5.77
N SER A 117 -1.49 -15.01 5.86
CA SER A 117 -2.31 -14.94 7.06
C SER A 117 -3.36 -16.06 7.03
N LEU A 118 -3.67 -16.64 8.19
CA LEU A 118 -4.82 -17.56 8.34
C LEU A 118 -6.15 -16.94 7.89
N LYS A 119 -6.23 -15.61 7.80
CA LYS A 119 -7.37 -14.89 7.20
C LYS A 119 -7.69 -15.41 5.80
N PHE A 120 -6.68 -15.90 5.07
CA PHE A 120 -6.81 -16.51 3.77
C PHE A 120 -7.85 -17.64 3.71
N TYR A 121 -8.06 -18.41 4.77
CA TYR A 121 -9.08 -19.48 4.79
C TYR A 121 -10.51 -18.95 4.94
N LEU A 122 -10.69 -17.74 5.45
CA LEU A 122 -12.02 -17.15 5.66
C LEU A 122 -12.44 -16.21 4.52
N VAL A 123 -11.47 -15.71 3.75
CA VAL A 123 -11.65 -14.73 2.66
C VAL A 123 -12.43 -15.25 1.44
N PRO A 124 -12.33 -16.52 0.99
CA PRO A 124 -12.94 -16.96 -0.26
C PRO A 124 -14.44 -16.70 -0.33
N PHE A 125 -15.12 -16.69 0.82
CA PHE A 125 -16.53 -16.36 0.91
C PHE A 125 -16.77 -15.08 1.69
N GLN A 126 -17.67 -14.24 1.17
CA GLN A 126 -18.17 -13.08 1.89
C GLN A 126 -18.85 -13.53 3.19
N PRO A 127 -18.81 -12.72 4.28
CA PRO A 127 -19.48 -13.07 5.54
C PRO A 127 -20.96 -13.42 5.39
N ALA A 128 -21.65 -12.82 4.40
CA ALA A 128 -23.04 -13.14 4.09
C ALA A 128 -23.25 -14.59 3.61
N VAL A 129 -22.31 -15.12 2.80
CA VAL A 129 -22.33 -16.50 2.31
C VAL A 129 -22.16 -17.47 3.48
N TRP A 130 -21.22 -17.20 4.38
CA TRP A 130 -21.05 -17.97 5.61
C TRP A 130 -22.31 -17.97 6.47
N GLY A 131 -22.90 -16.78 6.70
CA GLY A 131 -24.16 -16.65 7.43
C GLY A 131 -25.29 -17.45 6.79
N GLY A 132 -25.46 -17.36 5.47
CA GLY A 132 -26.44 -18.13 4.72
C GLY A 132 -26.22 -19.64 4.82
N PHE A 133 -24.97 -20.10 4.74
CA PHE A 133 -24.59 -21.49 4.93
C PHE A 133 -24.96 -22.00 6.33
N PHE A 134 -24.58 -21.30 7.40
CA PHE A 134 -24.94 -21.68 8.77
C PHE A 134 -26.46 -21.68 8.99
N MET A 135 -27.18 -20.70 8.45
CA MET A 135 -28.64 -20.65 8.53
C MET A 135 -29.29 -21.84 7.81
N SER A 136 -28.78 -22.22 6.63
CA SER A 136 -29.26 -23.40 5.90
C SER A 136 -28.99 -24.70 6.67
N MET A 137 -27.81 -24.83 7.28
CA MET A 137 -27.43 -25.97 8.13
C MET A 137 -28.40 -26.13 9.30
N VAL A 138 -28.70 -25.04 10.03
CA VAL A 138 -29.66 -25.04 11.14
C VAL A 138 -31.07 -25.40 10.67
N THR A 139 -31.47 -24.93 9.49
CA THR A 139 -32.79 -25.21 8.90
C THR A 139 -32.95 -26.69 8.56
N VAL A 140 -31.98 -27.29 7.87
CA VAL A 140 -31.99 -28.72 7.53
C VAL A 140 -31.92 -29.58 8.80
N MET A 141 -31.08 -29.20 9.76
CA MET A 141 -30.97 -29.88 11.06
C MET A 141 -32.31 -29.88 11.81
N SER A 142 -32.99 -28.74 11.85
CA SER A 142 -34.30 -28.58 12.49
C SER A 142 -35.37 -29.41 11.79
N ALA A 143 -35.41 -29.37 10.45
CA ALA A 143 -36.35 -30.15 9.65
C ALA A 143 -36.17 -31.66 9.86
N LEU A 144 -34.93 -32.16 9.83
CA LEU A 144 -34.62 -33.57 10.10
C LEU A 144 -34.96 -33.97 11.54
N SER A 145 -34.66 -33.12 12.52
CA SER A 145 -34.97 -33.37 13.93
C SER A 145 -36.48 -33.43 14.19
N LEU A 146 -37.24 -32.53 13.57
CA LEU A 146 -38.71 -32.53 13.65
C LEU A 146 -39.27 -33.80 13.00
N TYR A 147 -38.79 -34.15 11.81
CA TYR A 147 -39.22 -35.34 11.09
C TYR A 147 -38.93 -36.63 11.87
N GLN A 148 -37.75 -36.71 12.49
CA GLN A 148 -37.37 -37.82 13.36
C GLN A 148 -38.33 -37.98 14.54
N LYS A 149 -38.68 -36.86 15.22
CA LYS A 149 -39.66 -36.87 16.32
C LYS A 149 -41.04 -37.32 15.85
N LEU A 150 -41.49 -36.86 14.69
CA LEU A 150 -42.81 -37.22 14.12
C LEU A 150 -42.92 -38.69 13.74
N LYS A 151 -41.85 -39.30 13.24
CA LYS A 151 -41.82 -40.72 12.83
C LYS A 151 -41.33 -41.66 13.94
N ASN A 152 -41.02 -41.13 15.12
CA ASN A 152 -40.53 -41.85 16.28
C ASN A 152 -39.33 -42.78 15.96
N ILE A 153 -38.38 -42.26 15.16
CA ILE A 153 -37.18 -43.00 14.74
C ILE A 153 -36.11 -42.86 15.82
N GLN A 154 -35.82 -43.96 16.51
CA GLN A 154 -34.75 -44.02 17.51
C GLN A 154 -33.38 -44.20 16.81
N HIS A 155 -32.33 -43.58 17.35
CA HIS A 155 -30.91 -43.73 16.96
C HIS A 155 -30.40 -43.02 15.67
N PHE A 156 -30.98 -41.89 15.27
CA PHE A 156 -30.38 -41.01 14.25
C PHE A 156 -29.97 -39.67 14.87
N SER A 157 -28.77 -39.16 14.53
CA SER A 157 -28.31 -37.83 14.95
C SER A 157 -28.17 -36.91 13.73
N PRO A 158 -29.14 -35.98 13.51
CA PRO A 158 -29.11 -35.08 12.37
C PRO A 158 -27.86 -34.19 12.29
N LEU A 159 -27.33 -33.76 13.45
CA LEU A 159 -26.16 -32.88 13.50
C LEU A 159 -24.92 -33.55 12.90
N TRP A 160 -24.59 -34.75 13.38
CA TRP A 160 -23.43 -35.50 12.89
C TRP A 160 -23.57 -35.88 11.43
N PHE A 161 -24.79 -36.24 11.01
CA PHE A 161 -25.07 -36.51 9.60
C PHE A 161 -24.76 -35.28 8.72
N ILE A 162 -25.23 -34.10 9.13
CA ILE A 162 -24.99 -32.86 8.36
C ILE A 162 -23.51 -32.49 8.35
N LEU A 163 -22.84 -32.55 9.51
CA LEU A 163 -21.40 -32.26 9.61
C LEU A 163 -20.57 -33.19 8.72
N ALA A 164 -20.86 -34.50 8.73
CA ALA A 164 -20.14 -35.45 7.88
C ALA A 164 -20.27 -35.09 6.40
N ASN A 165 -21.48 -34.76 5.92
CA ASN A 165 -21.66 -34.34 4.52
C ASN A 165 -20.85 -33.07 4.17
N ILE A 166 -20.72 -32.11 5.10
CA ILE A 166 -19.91 -30.90 4.89
C ILE A 166 -18.43 -31.25 4.66
N PHE A 167 -17.94 -32.25 5.37
CA PHE A 167 -16.58 -32.78 5.22
C PHE A 167 -16.45 -33.84 4.12
N ASP A 168 -17.47 -34.00 3.27
CA ASP A 168 -17.54 -35.01 2.21
C ASP A 168 -17.41 -36.46 2.74
N GLU A 169 -17.82 -36.68 3.99
CA GLU A 169 -17.86 -37.98 4.64
C GLU A 169 -19.28 -38.56 4.67
N GLY A 170 -19.40 -39.83 4.27
CA GLY A 170 -20.65 -40.58 4.35
C GLY A 170 -20.93 -41.08 5.76
N THR A 171 -22.18 -40.96 6.22
CA THR A 171 -22.65 -41.55 7.49
C THR A 171 -23.72 -42.61 7.27
N HIS A 172 -23.85 -43.53 8.21
CA HIS A 172 -24.85 -44.61 8.14
C HIS A 172 -26.27 -44.06 8.31
N ILE A 173 -27.10 -44.18 7.27
CA ILE A 173 -28.50 -43.77 7.27
C ILE A 173 -29.39 -44.99 7.58
N PRO A 174 -30.32 -44.92 8.55
CA PRO A 174 -31.28 -46.00 8.77
C PRO A 174 -32.18 -46.20 7.54
N ARG A 175 -32.31 -47.45 7.05
CA ARG A 175 -33.16 -47.81 5.89
C ARG A 175 -34.59 -47.26 5.95
N ARG A 176 -35.15 -47.13 7.16
CA ARG A 176 -36.51 -46.56 7.37
C ARG A 176 -36.61 -45.10 6.94
N LEU A 177 -35.55 -44.32 7.16
CA LEU A 177 -35.45 -42.91 6.83
C LEU A 177 -35.10 -42.72 5.35
N GLU A 178 -34.16 -43.53 4.85
CA GLU A 178 -33.73 -43.55 3.45
C GLU A 178 -34.87 -43.79 2.46
N ASN A 179 -35.86 -44.61 2.82
CA ASN A 179 -37.02 -44.90 1.98
C ASN A 179 -38.09 -43.80 1.94
N GLN A 180 -37.93 -42.70 2.70
CA GLN A 180 -38.92 -41.62 2.73
C GLN A 180 -38.64 -40.60 1.63
N GLU A 181 -39.65 -40.24 0.84
CA GLU A 181 -39.52 -39.27 -0.26
C GLU A 181 -39.04 -37.90 0.23
N PHE A 182 -39.64 -37.40 1.33
CA PHE A 182 -39.21 -36.14 1.96
C PHE A 182 -37.71 -36.11 2.27
N PHE A 183 -37.19 -37.19 2.88
CA PHE A 183 -35.78 -37.29 3.25
C PHE A 183 -34.89 -37.28 2.01
N ARG A 184 -35.25 -38.03 0.96
CA ARG A 184 -34.48 -38.09 -0.29
C ARG A 184 -34.38 -36.72 -0.96
N ILE A 185 -35.48 -35.98 -1.06
CA ILE A 185 -35.50 -34.65 -1.71
C ILE A 185 -34.68 -33.64 -0.87
N LEU A 186 -34.92 -33.59 0.44
CA LEU A 186 -34.19 -32.67 1.33
C LEU A 186 -32.68 -32.94 1.32
N ILE A 187 -32.28 -34.20 1.46
CA ILE A 187 -30.87 -34.58 1.50
C ILE A 187 -30.22 -34.43 0.12
N SER A 188 -30.91 -34.75 -0.97
CA SER A 188 -30.39 -34.51 -2.32
C SER A 188 -30.10 -33.03 -2.56
N GLY A 189 -31.01 -32.14 -2.14
CA GLY A 189 -30.79 -30.69 -2.20
C GLY A 189 -29.63 -30.22 -1.31
N TRP A 190 -29.54 -30.75 -0.09
CA TRP A 190 -28.45 -30.44 0.84
C TRP A 190 -27.08 -30.89 0.32
N ILE A 191 -26.94 -32.13 -0.13
CA ILE A 191 -25.69 -32.68 -0.66
C ILE A 191 -25.26 -31.90 -1.92
N LEU A 192 -26.19 -31.61 -2.84
CA LEU A 192 -25.88 -30.81 -4.03
C LEU A 192 -25.35 -29.43 -3.64
N MET A 193 -25.99 -28.76 -2.67
CA MET A 193 -25.54 -27.46 -2.17
C MET A 193 -24.14 -27.54 -1.58
N VAL A 194 -23.89 -28.53 -0.71
CA VAL A 194 -22.59 -28.71 -0.07
C VAL A 194 -21.50 -28.99 -1.09
N VAL A 195 -21.68 -29.95 -2.00
CA VAL A 195 -20.69 -30.27 -3.04
C VAL A 195 -20.33 -29.06 -3.88
N ILE A 196 -21.31 -28.25 -4.28
CA ILE A 196 -21.03 -27.05 -5.07
C ILE A 196 -20.28 -26.01 -4.22
N LEU A 197 -20.71 -25.75 -2.98
CA LEU A 197 -20.03 -24.81 -2.10
C LEU A 197 -18.60 -25.23 -1.80
N THR A 198 -18.34 -26.50 -1.50
CA THR A 198 -16.98 -27.01 -1.23
C THR A 198 -16.10 -26.88 -2.48
N ASN A 199 -16.61 -27.23 -3.66
CA ASN A 199 -15.87 -27.06 -4.92
C ASN A 199 -15.57 -25.59 -5.24
N CYS A 200 -16.55 -24.69 -5.05
CA CYS A 200 -16.34 -23.25 -5.23
C CYS A 200 -15.34 -22.69 -4.22
N TYR A 201 -15.42 -23.10 -2.95
CA TYR A 201 -14.49 -22.70 -1.91
C TYR A 201 -13.07 -23.14 -2.27
N SER A 202 -12.86 -24.41 -2.63
CA SER A 202 -11.56 -24.94 -3.05
C SER A 202 -11.04 -24.23 -4.31
N GLY A 203 -11.89 -23.96 -5.30
CA GLY A 203 -11.51 -23.26 -6.52
C GLY A 203 -11.04 -21.83 -6.26
N LEU A 204 -11.80 -21.06 -5.46
CA LEU A 204 -11.41 -19.71 -5.05
C LEU A 204 -10.16 -19.71 -4.20
N MET A 205 -10.06 -20.63 -3.24
CA MET A 205 -8.87 -20.78 -2.40
C MET A 205 -7.63 -21.10 -3.24
N ILE A 206 -7.72 -22.01 -4.22
CA ILE A 206 -6.59 -22.30 -5.12
C ILE A 206 -6.25 -21.09 -5.99
N SER A 207 -7.26 -20.38 -6.51
CA SER A 207 -7.07 -19.17 -7.30
C SER A 207 -6.34 -18.09 -6.50
N ASP A 208 -6.74 -17.86 -5.25
CA ASP A 208 -6.13 -16.86 -4.39
C ASP A 208 -4.71 -17.28 -3.96
N LEU A 209 -4.43 -18.57 -3.79
CA LEU A 209 -3.08 -19.09 -3.52
C LEU A 209 -2.14 -18.90 -4.71
N ASN A 210 -2.68 -18.97 -5.92
CA ASN A 210 -1.93 -18.73 -7.16
C ASN A 210 -1.85 -17.23 -7.51
N SER A 211 -2.70 -16.40 -6.91
CA SER A 211 -2.62 -14.95 -7.06
C SER A 211 -1.43 -14.39 -6.28
N PRO A 212 -0.78 -13.31 -6.76
CA PRO A 212 0.25 -12.66 -5.99
C PRO A 212 -0.35 -12.17 -4.67
N LEU A 213 0.15 -12.72 -3.56
CA LEU A 213 -0.33 -12.44 -2.22
C LEU A 213 -0.34 -10.92 -1.97
N PRO A 214 -1.37 -10.38 -1.29
CA PRO A 214 -1.40 -8.95 -0.98
C PRO A 214 -0.15 -8.60 -0.18
N GLY A 215 0.58 -7.62 -0.68
CA GLY A 215 1.76 -7.08 -0.02
C GLY A 215 1.37 -6.33 1.25
N THR A 216 1.89 -6.75 2.39
CA THR A 216 1.47 -6.25 3.69
C THR A 216 2.60 -5.56 4.45
N ASN A 217 3.84 -6.01 4.27
CA ASN A 217 5.03 -5.30 4.75
C ASN A 217 5.72 -4.61 3.58
N VAL A 218 5.11 -3.54 3.10
CA VAL A 218 5.74 -2.63 2.14
C VAL A 218 6.58 -1.63 2.93
N PRO A 219 7.87 -1.42 2.60
CA PRO A 219 8.65 -0.41 3.28
C PRO A 219 8.09 0.98 2.98
N THR A 220 7.75 1.71 4.04
CA THR A 220 7.17 3.06 3.95
C THR A 220 8.18 4.13 4.34
N SER A 221 9.12 3.79 5.21
CA SER A 221 10.17 4.68 5.71
C SER A 221 11.55 4.23 5.22
N PHE A 222 12.54 5.11 5.30
CA PHE A 222 13.93 4.70 5.07
C PHE A 222 14.47 3.80 6.17
N GLN A 223 13.88 3.86 7.38
CA GLN A 223 14.26 2.97 8.48
C GLN A 223 13.85 1.52 8.20
N ASP A 224 12.76 1.29 7.44
CA ASP A 224 12.33 -0.05 7.02
C ASP A 224 13.35 -0.72 6.08
N LEU A 225 14.16 0.08 5.39
CA LEU A 225 15.18 -0.38 4.44
C LEU A 225 16.47 -0.81 5.13
N VAL A 226 16.72 -0.40 6.38
CA VAL A 226 17.89 -0.78 7.16
C VAL A 226 17.82 -2.27 7.50
N CYS A 227 18.81 -3.06 7.09
CA CYS A 227 18.80 -4.51 7.36
C CYS A 227 19.25 -4.88 8.75
N GLU A 228 20.40 -4.34 9.15
CA GLU A 228 21.12 -4.69 10.36
C GLU A 228 21.07 -3.52 11.34
N GLU A 229 21.19 -3.80 12.63
CA GLU A 229 21.27 -2.76 13.66
C GLU A 229 20.05 -1.83 13.71
N LYS A 230 18.84 -2.33 13.38
CA LYS A 230 17.58 -1.57 13.55
C LYS A 230 17.43 -1.00 14.96
N GLN A 231 17.93 -1.72 15.97
CA GLN A 231 18.00 -1.27 17.35
C GLN A 231 18.72 0.07 17.56
N ILE A 232 19.63 0.48 16.66
CA ILE A 232 20.32 1.78 16.72
C ILE A 232 19.36 2.92 16.38
N VAL A 233 18.45 2.70 15.42
CA VAL A 233 17.39 3.66 15.09
C VAL A 233 16.45 3.81 16.29
N ASP A 234 16.06 2.69 16.91
CA ASP A 234 15.19 2.71 18.09
C ASP A 234 15.88 3.38 19.28
N SER A 235 17.16 3.07 19.50
CA SER A 235 18.04 3.73 20.48
C SER A 235 18.12 5.25 20.28
N TYR A 236 18.28 5.71 19.03
CA TYR A 236 18.26 7.15 18.71
C TYR A 236 16.90 7.78 19.09
N LYS A 237 15.78 7.12 18.78
CA LYS A 237 14.43 7.60 19.12
C LYS A 237 14.21 7.68 20.63
N GLU A 238 14.81 6.75 21.39
CA GLU A 238 14.83 6.74 22.86
C GLU A 238 15.83 7.75 23.45
N ARG A 239 16.54 8.52 22.61
CA ARG A 239 17.59 9.48 22.99
C ARG A 239 18.74 8.85 23.78
N THR A 240 19.04 7.58 23.53
CA THR A 240 20.24 6.97 24.11
C THR A 240 21.49 7.58 23.46
N ASN A 241 22.57 7.63 24.22
CA ASN A 241 23.81 8.22 23.72
C ASN A 241 24.48 7.27 22.71
N LEU A 242 24.42 7.60 21.43
CA LEU A 242 25.03 6.82 20.35
C LEU A 242 26.47 7.25 20.02
N THR A 243 27.07 8.12 20.82
CA THR A 243 28.41 8.68 20.55
C THR A 243 29.46 7.59 20.33
N ASP A 244 29.51 6.58 21.21
CA ASP A 244 30.48 5.49 21.11
C ASP A 244 30.26 4.63 19.85
N TRP A 245 29.00 4.38 19.48
CA TRP A 245 28.67 3.66 18.25
C TRP A 245 29.07 4.44 17.00
N ILE A 246 28.82 5.76 16.97
CA ILE A 246 29.22 6.62 15.84
C ILE A 246 30.74 6.59 15.67
N PHE A 247 31.51 6.73 16.76
CA PHE A 247 32.97 6.66 16.70
C PHE A 247 33.47 5.30 16.22
N THR A 248 32.91 4.21 16.77
CA THR A 248 33.27 2.85 16.36
C THR A 248 32.96 2.59 14.89
N TYR A 249 31.82 3.09 14.40
CA TYR A 249 31.44 2.99 12.99
C TYR A 249 32.44 3.72 12.07
N ILE A 250 32.81 4.95 12.43
CA ILE A 250 33.77 5.75 11.65
C ILE A 250 35.13 5.06 11.61
N GLU A 251 35.64 4.63 12.76
CA GLU A 251 36.94 3.97 12.87
C GLU A 251 36.96 2.64 12.08
N GLY A 252 35.91 1.83 12.21
CA GLY A 252 35.78 0.56 11.51
C GLY A 252 35.76 0.74 9.98
N ARG A 253 35.11 1.80 9.49
CA ARG A 253 34.98 2.05 8.05
C ARG A 253 36.29 2.41 7.37
N ILE A 254 37.19 3.09 8.07
CA ILE A 254 38.52 3.43 7.55
C ILE A 254 39.35 2.16 7.33
N GLN A 255 39.12 1.12 8.14
CA GLN A 255 39.91 -0.10 8.12
C GLN A 255 39.27 -1.23 7.30
N SER A 256 37.95 -1.25 7.13
CA SER A 256 37.23 -2.35 6.49
C SER A 256 37.41 -2.34 4.97
N LYS A 257 37.85 -3.47 4.41
CA LYS A 257 37.62 -3.78 3.00
C LYS A 257 36.11 -4.02 2.78
N PRO A 258 35.57 -3.71 1.59
CA PRO A 258 34.16 -3.98 1.28
C PRO A 258 33.88 -5.48 1.50
N GLU A 259 33.04 -5.78 2.48
CA GLU A 259 32.59 -7.14 2.76
C GLU A 259 31.73 -7.67 1.61
N ALA A 260 31.64 -9.00 1.50
CA ALA A 260 30.79 -9.62 0.51
C ALA A 260 29.32 -9.27 0.79
N PHE A 261 28.63 -8.72 -0.21
CA PHE A 261 27.23 -8.28 -0.08
C PHE A 261 26.31 -9.41 0.36
N ASN A 262 25.46 -9.13 1.35
CA ASN A 262 24.46 -10.07 1.84
C ASN A 262 23.20 -10.01 0.96
N ASN A 263 22.86 -11.10 0.29
CA ASN A 263 21.69 -11.19 -0.61
C ASN A 263 20.34 -11.04 0.12
N SER A 264 20.31 -11.04 1.46
CA SER A 264 19.07 -10.84 2.23
C SER A 264 18.64 -9.37 2.36
N CYS A 265 19.51 -8.43 1.98
CA CYS A 265 19.31 -7.00 2.11
C CYS A 265 18.63 -6.32 0.93
N TYR A 266 18.14 -5.10 1.15
CA TYR A 266 17.66 -4.24 0.07
C TYR A 266 18.82 -3.78 -0.80
N GLN A 267 18.68 -3.94 -2.11
CA GLN A 267 19.51 -3.34 -3.14
C GLN A 267 19.03 -1.90 -3.37
N ILE A 268 19.86 -0.93 -3.00
CA ILE A 268 19.54 0.50 -3.08
C ILE A 268 20.08 1.03 -4.42
N LEU A 269 19.23 1.05 -5.43
CA LEU A 269 19.57 1.50 -6.77
C LEU A 269 19.46 3.03 -6.82
N SER A 270 20.43 3.68 -7.43
CA SER A 270 20.36 5.12 -7.73
C SER A 270 20.90 5.39 -9.12
N LYS A 271 20.41 6.46 -9.76
CA LYS A 271 21.06 6.95 -10.99
C LYS A 271 22.50 7.32 -10.62
N ARG A 272 23.48 7.00 -11.48
CA ARG A 272 24.86 7.50 -11.33
C ARG A 272 24.79 9.02 -11.41
N ILE A 273 24.62 9.66 -10.26
CA ILE A 273 24.85 11.08 -10.13
C ILE A 273 26.35 11.19 -10.34
N SER A 274 26.81 12.06 -11.26
CA SER A 274 28.26 12.33 -11.41
C SER A 274 28.92 12.70 -10.08
N SER A 275 28.09 13.07 -9.10
CA SER A 275 28.35 13.21 -7.68
C SER A 275 27.90 11.97 -6.88
N PHE A 276 28.47 10.78 -7.13
CA PHE A 276 28.45 9.68 -6.13
C PHE A 276 29.14 10.13 -4.81
N THR A 277 29.69 11.34 -4.82
CA THR A 277 29.80 12.25 -3.70
C THR A 277 28.52 12.52 -2.90
N MET A 278 27.40 11.80 -2.99
CA MET A 278 26.40 11.88 -1.90
C MET A 278 26.80 10.97 -0.75
N PHE A 279 27.14 9.71 -1.02
CA PHE A 279 27.76 8.86 -0.01
C PHE A 279 29.23 9.16 0.14
N GLU A 280 29.93 9.63 -0.91
CA GLU A 280 31.27 10.18 -0.73
C GLU A 280 31.23 11.56 -0.05
N TYR A 281 30.29 12.49 -0.23
CA TYR A 281 30.24 13.69 0.65
C TYR A 281 29.66 13.33 2.00
N VAL A 282 28.68 12.45 2.15
CA VAL A 282 28.27 12.09 3.52
C VAL A 282 29.44 11.36 4.18
N SER A 283 30.21 10.49 3.53
CA SER A 283 31.40 9.86 4.12
C SER A 283 32.64 10.75 4.18
N VAL A 284 32.81 11.76 3.33
CA VAL A 284 33.97 12.68 3.27
C VAL A 284 33.65 14.02 3.93
N THR A 285 32.40 14.46 4.00
CA THR A 285 31.97 15.60 4.83
C THR A 285 31.33 15.19 6.15
N PHE A 286 30.86 13.95 6.38
CA PHE A 286 30.94 13.40 7.73
C PHE A 286 32.38 13.02 8.02
N GLY A 287 33.06 12.20 7.24
CA GLY A 287 34.45 11.81 7.56
C GLY A 287 35.38 13.00 7.78
N VAL A 288 35.55 13.93 6.86
CA VAL A 288 36.50 15.05 7.04
C VAL A 288 35.97 16.14 7.96
N ARG A 289 34.65 16.43 7.99
CA ARG A 289 34.11 17.46 8.90
C ARG A 289 33.95 16.94 10.31
N PHE A 290 33.63 15.65 10.50
CA PHE A 290 33.55 14.94 11.77
C PHE A 290 34.92 14.49 12.25
N GLU A 291 35.91 14.23 11.41
CA GLU A 291 37.33 14.09 11.82
C GLU A 291 37.89 15.46 12.24
N LEU A 292 37.62 16.54 11.49
CA LEU A 292 38.01 17.88 11.93
C LEU A 292 37.23 18.33 13.17
N LEU A 293 35.93 17.99 13.29
CA LEU A 293 35.12 18.26 14.48
C LEU A 293 35.42 17.32 15.64
N SER A 294 35.84 16.07 15.44
CA SER A 294 36.20 15.13 16.49
C SER A 294 37.59 15.44 17.03
N ILE A 295 38.53 15.83 16.16
CA ILE A 295 39.83 16.40 16.56
C ILE A 295 39.61 17.73 17.28
N TRP A 296 38.68 18.59 16.82
CA TRP A 296 38.32 19.83 17.53
C TRP A 296 37.55 19.59 18.84
N SER A 297 36.63 18.63 18.90
CA SER A 297 35.76 18.39 20.05
C SER A 297 36.48 17.59 21.13
N SER A 298 37.33 16.63 20.75
CA SER A 298 38.24 15.94 21.68
C SER A 298 39.24 16.89 22.33
N LEU A 299 39.55 18.02 21.68
CA LEU A 299 40.38 19.07 22.26
C LEU A 299 39.60 20.09 23.13
N PHE A 300 38.27 20.24 23.00
CA PHE A 300 37.58 21.39 23.61
C PHE A 300 36.16 21.20 24.21
N TYR A 301 35.44 20.08 24.06
CA TYR A 301 34.05 19.98 24.55
C TYR A 301 33.65 18.62 25.16
N GLU A 302 32.86 18.67 26.24
CA GLU A 302 32.19 17.50 26.82
C GLU A 302 31.33 16.75 25.76
N PRO A 303 31.35 15.41 25.73
CA PRO A 303 30.68 14.58 24.71
C PRO A 303 29.15 14.66 24.67
N ARG A 304 28.51 15.47 25.53
CA ARG A 304 27.05 15.51 25.70
C ARG A 304 26.26 16.16 24.56
N TYR A 305 26.90 16.83 23.59
CA TYR A 305 26.20 17.66 22.59
C TYR A 305 26.11 17.08 21.17
N ILE A 306 26.69 15.91 20.89
CA ILE A 306 26.73 15.36 19.52
C ILE A 306 25.33 14.95 19.03
N MET A 307 24.50 14.41 19.91
CA MET A 307 23.16 13.91 19.56
C MET A 307 22.21 15.02 19.07
N ASP A 308 22.39 16.26 19.54
CA ASP A 308 21.59 17.40 19.09
C ASP A 308 21.96 17.88 17.68
N LEU A 309 23.15 17.52 17.20
CA LEU A 309 23.66 17.90 15.87
C LEU A 309 23.37 16.83 14.81
N VAL A 310 23.29 15.57 15.21
CA VAL A 310 23.06 14.44 14.31
C VAL A 310 21.57 14.20 14.18
N SER A 311 21.01 14.43 13.00
CA SER A 311 19.59 14.14 12.71
C SER A 311 19.34 12.64 12.53
N LEU A 312 18.09 12.19 12.73
CA LEU A 312 17.68 10.80 12.42
C LEU A 312 17.94 10.43 10.96
N ASP A 313 17.77 11.36 10.03
CA ASP A 313 18.07 11.19 8.61
C ASP A 313 19.54 10.84 8.38
N THR A 314 20.43 11.50 9.14
CA THR A 314 21.86 11.22 9.11
C THR A 314 22.15 9.81 9.60
N VAL A 315 21.63 9.42 10.76
CA VAL A 315 21.83 8.07 11.32
C VAL A 315 21.31 7.02 10.35
N THR A 316 20.12 7.24 9.79
CA THR A 316 19.52 6.34 8.80
C THR A 316 20.38 6.25 7.54
N SER A 317 20.89 7.39 7.03
CA SER A 317 21.78 7.40 5.86
C SER A 317 23.08 6.63 6.13
N VAL A 318 23.67 6.79 7.31
CA VAL A 318 24.89 6.06 7.73
C VAL A 318 24.63 4.55 7.82
N LEU A 319 23.47 4.14 8.35
CA LEU A 319 23.08 2.74 8.43
C LEU A 319 22.83 2.12 7.05
N LEU A 320 22.20 2.86 6.13
CA LEU A 320 21.98 2.42 4.74
C LEU A 320 23.29 2.30 3.95
N ASP A 321 24.32 3.06 4.34
CA ASP A 321 25.65 3.01 3.72
C ASP A 321 26.54 1.89 4.26
N LYS A 322 26.13 1.25 5.37
CA LYS A 322 26.85 0.09 5.89
C LYS A 322 26.82 -1.00 4.82
N GLY A 323 27.99 -1.54 4.46
CA GLY A 323 28.30 -2.28 3.21
C GLY A 323 27.48 -3.54 2.88
N ASN A 324 26.39 -3.80 3.59
CA ASN A 324 25.44 -4.88 3.34
C ASN A 324 24.48 -4.55 2.19
N HIS A 325 24.29 -3.27 1.88
CA HIS A 325 23.44 -2.84 0.77
C HIS A 325 24.20 -2.87 -0.55
N LYS A 326 23.59 -3.46 -1.57
CA LYS A 326 24.12 -3.43 -2.94
C LYS A 326 23.62 -2.17 -3.64
N PHE A 327 24.54 -1.31 -4.08
CA PHE A 327 24.20 -0.06 -4.79
C PHE A 327 24.22 -0.16 -6.32
N ILE A 328 24.72 -1.28 -6.83
CA ILE A 328 24.98 -1.51 -8.24
C ILE A 328 23.95 -2.52 -8.77
N PRO A 329 23.33 -2.29 -9.95
CA PRO A 329 22.42 -3.29 -10.54
C PRO A 329 23.17 -4.59 -10.88
N GLY A 330 22.45 -5.71 -10.96
CA GLY A 330 23.04 -7.04 -11.21
C GLY A 330 23.79 -7.12 -12.54
N ASN A 331 23.27 -6.46 -13.57
CA ASN A 331 23.83 -6.41 -14.92
C ASN A 331 24.52 -5.06 -15.19
N PHE A 332 25.19 -4.50 -14.20
CA PHE A 332 25.92 -3.25 -14.41
C PHE A 332 27.11 -3.49 -15.32
N ASN A 333 27.14 -2.78 -16.44
CA ASN A 333 28.33 -2.68 -17.28
C ASN A 333 28.95 -1.31 -16.99
N ASP A 334 30.25 -1.22 -16.73
CA ASP A 334 30.93 0.05 -16.47
C ASP A 334 31.09 0.92 -17.73
N SER A 335 30.21 0.73 -18.71
CA SER A 335 30.13 1.58 -19.88
C SER A 335 29.83 3.01 -19.44
N SER A 336 30.53 3.96 -20.08
CA SER A 336 30.34 5.39 -19.85
C SER A 336 28.97 5.93 -20.27
N ASP A 337 28.17 5.13 -20.97
CA ASP A 337 26.84 5.53 -21.41
C ASP A 337 25.81 5.47 -20.26
N PRO A 338 25.30 6.62 -19.78
CA PRO A 338 24.32 6.67 -18.70
C PRO A 338 22.98 6.00 -19.06
N SER A 339 22.66 5.84 -20.35
CA SER A 339 21.40 5.22 -20.80
C SER A 339 21.36 3.72 -20.52
N VAL A 340 22.49 3.02 -20.71
CA VAL A 340 22.64 1.57 -20.45
C VAL A 340 22.40 1.27 -18.96
N ASN A 341 22.95 2.11 -18.08
CA ASN A 341 22.80 1.95 -16.64
C ASN A 341 21.35 2.12 -16.16
N MET A 342 20.61 3.04 -16.78
CA MET A 342 19.20 3.26 -16.44
C MET A 342 18.34 2.05 -16.80
N LEU A 343 18.62 1.39 -17.92
CA LEU A 343 17.89 0.19 -18.34
C LEU A 343 18.14 -1.00 -17.39
N SER A 344 19.37 -1.18 -16.91
CA SER A 344 19.68 -2.20 -15.89
C SER A 344 19.00 -1.92 -14.55
N ILE A 345 18.94 -0.65 -14.11
CA ILE A 345 18.20 -0.23 -12.90
C ILE A 345 16.71 -0.53 -13.07
N GLU A 346 16.12 -0.13 -14.19
CA GLU A 346 14.71 -0.38 -14.50
C GLU A 346 14.38 -1.88 -14.46
N GLN A 347 15.20 -2.72 -15.09
CA GLN A 347 15.02 -4.17 -15.09
C GLN A 347 15.10 -4.77 -13.68
N ASP A 348 16.04 -4.33 -12.84
CA ASP A 348 16.18 -4.85 -11.49
C ASP A 348 15.00 -4.44 -10.59
N ILE A 349 14.50 -3.22 -10.73
CA ILE A 349 13.30 -2.75 -10.01
C ILE A 349 12.06 -3.54 -10.48
N ALA A 350 11.90 -3.73 -11.79
CA ALA A 350 10.76 -4.45 -12.36
C ALA A 350 10.71 -5.94 -11.99
N LYS A 351 11.82 -6.54 -11.50
CA LYS A 351 11.82 -7.90 -10.94
C LYS A 351 11.08 -7.99 -9.59
N CYS A 352 10.82 -6.88 -8.93
CA CYS A 352 10.21 -6.82 -7.60
C CYS A 352 10.87 -7.68 -6.54
N GLY A 353 12.19 -7.86 -6.65
CA GLY A 353 13.02 -8.32 -5.54
C GLY A 353 13.11 -7.26 -4.45
N LYS A 354 13.95 -7.50 -3.43
CA LYS A 354 14.33 -6.49 -2.43
C LYS A 354 15.18 -5.38 -3.07
N SER A 355 14.60 -4.61 -3.97
CA SER A 355 15.27 -3.55 -4.70
C SER A 355 14.45 -2.26 -4.54
N VAL A 356 15.16 -1.17 -4.32
CA VAL A 356 14.59 0.13 -4.04
C VAL A 356 15.29 1.14 -4.93
N LEU A 357 14.52 1.95 -5.66
CA LEU A 357 15.06 3.05 -6.44
C LEU A 357 15.03 4.32 -5.62
N PHE A 358 16.21 4.87 -5.38
CA PHE A 358 16.46 6.10 -4.65
C PHE A 358 16.75 7.25 -5.63
N LEU A 359 15.93 8.30 -5.60
CA LEU A 359 16.04 9.48 -6.46
C LEU A 359 15.63 10.75 -5.71
N GLU A 360 15.92 11.92 -6.29
CA GLU A 360 15.32 13.18 -5.86
C GLU A 360 13.79 13.09 -5.96
N GLU A 361 13.07 13.62 -4.98
CA GLU A 361 11.59 13.60 -4.92
C GLU A 361 10.94 14.07 -6.24
N SER A 362 11.45 15.17 -6.80
CA SER A 362 10.94 15.78 -8.04
C SER A 362 11.03 14.82 -9.25
N ALA A 363 12.13 14.08 -9.35
CA ALA A 363 12.35 13.06 -10.36
C ALA A 363 11.52 11.79 -10.11
N LEU A 364 11.41 11.40 -8.84
CA LEU A 364 10.79 10.15 -8.43
C LEU A 364 9.34 10.06 -8.88
N GLN A 365 8.59 11.17 -8.84
CA GLN A 365 7.18 11.19 -9.28
C GLN A 365 7.04 10.84 -10.77
N SER A 366 7.92 11.39 -11.61
CA SER A 366 7.91 11.11 -13.05
C SER A 366 8.31 9.67 -13.36
N VAL A 367 9.32 9.16 -12.64
CA VAL A 367 9.73 7.76 -12.75
C VAL A 367 8.64 6.81 -12.25
N ALA A 368 7.96 7.11 -11.15
CA ALA A 368 6.85 6.31 -10.64
C ALA A 368 5.69 6.25 -11.64
N TYR A 369 5.34 7.38 -12.24
CA TYR A 369 4.32 7.44 -13.30
C TYR A 369 4.72 6.60 -14.52
N TYR A 370 5.98 6.72 -14.98
CA TYR A 370 6.50 5.90 -16.07
C TYR A 370 6.47 4.41 -15.73
N MET A 371 6.97 4.00 -14.56
CA MET A 371 7.02 2.60 -14.14
C MET A 371 5.61 1.99 -14.03
N SER A 372 4.65 2.72 -13.44
CA SER A 372 3.26 2.26 -13.34
C SER A 372 2.55 2.17 -14.70
N THR A 373 2.90 3.04 -15.64
CA THR A 373 2.36 2.99 -17.01
C THR A 373 2.96 1.83 -17.80
N LYS A 374 4.28 1.63 -17.74
CA LYS A 374 4.99 0.60 -18.48
C LYS A 374 4.75 -0.81 -17.92
N TYR A 375 4.70 -0.93 -16.60
CA TYR A 375 4.50 -2.18 -15.87
C TYR A 375 3.17 -2.17 -15.12
N PHE A 376 2.06 -2.01 -15.85
CA PHE A 376 0.71 -1.87 -15.27
C PHE A 376 0.28 -3.03 -14.36
N TRP A 377 0.91 -4.21 -14.47
CA TRP A 377 0.64 -5.37 -13.61
C TRP A 377 1.43 -5.36 -12.30
N ILE A 378 2.42 -4.47 -12.16
CA ILE A 378 3.25 -4.29 -10.98
C ILE A 378 2.75 -3.07 -10.22
N LYS A 379 2.51 -3.25 -8.92
CA LYS A 379 2.21 -2.13 -8.04
C LYS A 379 3.51 -1.60 -7.46
N PHE A 380 3.86 -0.37 -7.83
CA PHE A 380 4.95 0.37 -7.21
C PHE A 380 4.42 1.16 -6.02
N TYR A 381 5.21 1.18 -4.96
CA TYR A 381 4.97 1.88 -3.72
C TYR A 381 6.02 2.97 -3.58
N LYS A 382 5.55 4.18 -3.26
CA LYS A 382 6.38 5.34 -2.96
C LYS A 382 6.58 5.36 -1.43
N GLY A 383 7.83 5.45 -0.98
CA GLY A 383 8.13 5.68 0.44
C GLY A 383 7.57 7.03 0.88
N ASN A 384 7.14 7.16 2.13
CA ASN A 384 6.55 8.38 2.68
C ASN A 384 7.63 9.38 3.14
N ASP A 385 8.78 8.86 3.58
CA ASP A 385 9.86 9.66 4.11
C ASP A 385 10.68 10.34 3.01
N ILE A 386 11.23 11.51 3.32
CA ILE A 386 12.15 12.25 2.45
C ILE A 386 13.45 12.48 3.22
N LEU A 387 14.54 11.86 2.78
CA LEU A 387 15.87 12.05 3.38
C LEU A 387 16.50 13.36 2.92
N ASN A 388 17.21 14.01 3.84
CA ASN A 388 18.01 15.21 3.57
C ASN A 388 17.16 16.33 2.93
N LEU A 389 15.96 16.54 3.47
CA LEU A 389 15.07 17.61 3.04
C LEU A 389 15.73 18.97 3.30
N ASN A 390 16.20 19.62 2.24
CA ASN A 390 16.82 20.93 2.31
C ASN A 390 16.03 21.93 1.47
N PRO A 391 15.81 23.17 1.94
CA PRO A 391 15.25 24.19 1.08
C PRO A 391 16.22 24.47 -0.07
N PHE A 392 15.71 24.56 -1.27
CA PHE A 392 16.46 24.88 -2.47
C PHE A 392 15.88 26.15 -3.06
N GLY A 393 16.76 27.07 -3.44
CA GLY A 393 16.31 28.41 -3.79
C GLY A 393 17.35 29.27 -4.46
N TRP A 394 16.90 30.51 -4.70
CA TRP A 394 17.73 31.59 -5.18
C TRP A 394 18.29 32.36 -4.00
N THR A 395 19.60 32.57 -4.00
CA THR A 395 20.31 33.36 -2.99
C THR A 395 20.80 34.63 -3.65
N PHE A 396 20.45 35.78 -3.07
CA PHE A 396 20.81 37.10 -3.58
C PHE A 396 21.67 37.81 -2.54
N GLU A 397 22.97 37.92 -2.78
CA GLU A 397 23.89 38.64 -1.88
C GLU A 397 24.18 40.04 -2.45
N GLY A 398 24.22 41.05 -1.57
CA GLY A 398 24.46 42.43 -2.00
C GLY A 398 23.32 43.04 -2.82
N ALA A 399 22.12 42.44 -2.78
CA ALA A 399 20.97 42.87 -3.58
C ALA A 399 20.50 44.31 -3.28
N GLY A 400 20.72 44.79 -2.06
CA GLY A 400 20.27 46.11 -1.62
C GLY A 400 18.78 46.33 -1.80
N ILE A 401 18.40 47.43 -2.44
CA ILE A 401 17.00 47.81 -2.75
C ILE A 401 16.58 47.32 -4.15
N SER A 402 17.32 46.37 -4.75
CA SER A 402 16.99 45.84 -6.08
C SER A 402 15.62 45.16 -6.09
N ARG A 403 14.89 45.31 -7.21
CA ARG A 403 13.63 44.60 -7.48
C ARG A 403 13.82 43.18 -8.02
N VAL A 404 15.07 42.77 -8.30
CA VAL A 404 15.36 41.43 -8.84
C VAL A 404 14.85 40.30 -7.94
N PRO A 405 15.12 40.26 -6.60
CA PRO A 405 14.61 39.20 -5.74
C PRO A 405 13.07 39.13 -5.72
N LEU A 406 12.41 40.29 -5.71
CA LEU A 406 10.95 40.39 -5.72
C LEU A 406 10.34 39.82 -7.01
N ASN A 407 10.99 40.05 -8.15
CA ASN A 407 10.54 39.49 -9.43
C ASN A 407 10.75 37.97 -9.51
N PHE A 408 11.84 37.43 -8.94
CA PHE A 408 12.02 35.98 -8.83
C PHE A 408 10.95 35.35 -7.94
N GLN A 409 10.68 35.97 -6.79
CA GLN A 409 9.60 35.55 -5.90
C GLN A 409 8.25 35.54 -6.63
N ALA A 410 7.90 36.62 -7.32
CA ALA A 410 6.67 36.68 -8.11
C ALA A 410 6.61 35.61 -9.21
N LEU A 411 7.75 35.27 -9.83
CA LEU A 411 7.83 34.21 -10.84
C LEU A 411 7.54 32.82 -10.24
N ILE A 412 8.03 32.56 -9.03
CA ILE A 412 7.78 31.32 -8.29
C ILE A 412 6.32 31.26 -7.83
N GLU A 413 5.83 32.33 -7.21
CA GLU A 413 4.45 32.45 -6.72
C GLU A 413 3.41 32.32 -7.85
N SER A 414 3.76 32.75 -9.07
CA SER A 414 2.91 32.57 -10.26
C SER A 414 2.84 31.14 -10.79
N GLY A 415 3.69 30.22 -10.31
CA GLY A 415 3.75 28.82 -10.78
C GLY A 415 4.49 28.61 -12.11
N ILE A 416 5.00 29.68 -12.75
CA ILE A 416 5.76 29.59 -14.01
C ILE A 416 7.00 28.71 -13.82
N HIS A 417 7.70 28.85 -12.68
CA HIS A 417 8.88 28.04 -12.36
C HIS A 417 8.54 26.54 -12.34
N GLY A 418 7.54 26.14 -11.56
CA GLY A 418 7.19 24.72 -11.39
C GLY A 418 6.75 24.05 -12.70
N ARG A 419 6.06 24.78 -13.59
CA ARG A 419 5.68 24.23 -14.91
C ARG A 419 6.87 23.99 -15.83
N LEU A 420 7.86 24.87 -15.81
CA LEU A 420 9.08 24.70 -16.59
C LEU A 420 9.94 23.56 -16.04
N GLU A 421 10.06 23.46 -14.71
CA GLU A 421 10.79 22.38 -14.04
C GLU A 421 10.18 21.02 -14.36
N LEU A 422 8.85 20.91 -14.31
CA LEU A 422 8.14 19.68 -14.70
C LEU A 422 8.45 19.25 -16.14
N LYS A 423 8.51 20.20 -17.08
CA LYS A 423 8.85 19.92 -18.48
C LYS A 423 10.30 19.42 -18.61
N ASP A 424 11.24 20.02 -17.87
CA ASP A 424 12.65 19.63 -17.89
C ASP A 424 12.87 18.24 -17.26
N ILE A 425 12.15 17.94 -16.18
CA ILE A 425 12.10 16.61 -15.57
C ILE A 425 11.53 15.60 -16.59
N MET A 426 10.37 15.88 -17.20
CA MET A 426 9.79 14.98 -18.21
C MET A 426 10.74 14.71 -19.38
N LYS A 427 11.53 15.70 -19.79
CA LYS A 427 12.52 15.56 -20.87
C LYS A 427 13.72 14.73 -20.43
N SER A 428 14.26 14.98 -19.24
CA SER A 428 15.44 14.25 -18.72
C SER A 428 15.15 12.79 -18.34
N TYR A 429 13.88 12.47 -18.08
CA TYR A 429 13.38 11.13 -17.79
C TYR A 429 12.56 10.53 -18.94
N TRP A 430 12.62 11.10 -20.14
CA TRP A 430 11.95 10.52 -21.30
C TRP A 430 12.68 9.24 -21.70
N PHE A 431 12.24 8.11 -21.14
CA PHE A 431 12.74 6.80 -21.52
C PHE A 431 12.43 6.58 -23.01
N PRO A 432 13.41 6.13 -23.81
CA PRO A 432 13.13 5.77 -25.19
C PRO A 432 11.99 4.76 -25.21
N ASN A 433 11.05 4.96 -26.12
CA ASN A 433 9.83 4.18 -26.29
C ASN A 433 10.19 2.72 -26.66
N THR A 434 10.67 1.95 -25.69
CA THR A 434 10.95 0.52 -25.88
C THR A 434 9.61 -0.19 -25.82
N ASN A 435 9.35 -1.05 -26.79
CA ASN A 435 8.13 -1.84 -26.92
C ASN A 435 7.67 -2.36 -25.55
N VAL A 436 6.46 -1.95 -25.16
CA VAL A 436 5.81 -2.38 -23.92
C VAL A 436 5.76 -3.90 -23.94
N VAL A 437 6.42 -4.55 -22.98
CA VAL A 437 6.38 -6.00 -22.84
C VAL A 437 4.94 -6.37 -22.46
N SER A 438 4.15 -6.82 -23.43
CA SER A 438 2.77 -7.22 -23.20
C SER A 438 2.75 -8.56 -22.48
N ARG A 439 2.67 -8.55 -21.15
CA ARG A 439 2.23 -9.74 -20.40
C ARG A 439 0.71 -9.78 -20.44
N LEU A 440 0.16 -10.79 -21.11
CA LEU A 440 -1.29 -11.05 -21.17
C LEU A 440 -1.77 -11.34 -19.75
N ARG A 441 -2.44 -10.40 -19.11
CA ARG A 441 -3.03 -10.61 -17.78
C ARG A 441 -4.49 -11.02 -17.98
N GLU A 442 -4.78 -12.26 -17.59
CA GLU A 442 -6.14 -12.72 -17.37
C GLU A 442 -6.69 -11.96 -16.16
N ASN A 443 -7.70 -11.13 -16.39
CA ASN A 443 -8.38 -10.43 -15.31
C ASN A 443 -9.01 -11.48 -14.37
N PRO A 444 -8.94 -11.29 -13.04
CA PRO A 444 -9.64 -12.17 -12.12
C PRO A 444 -11.13 -12.19 -12.50
N LEU A 445 -11.63 -13.38 -12.83
CA LEU A 445 -13.02 -13.59 -13.19
C LEU A 445 -13.89 -13.19 -11.99
N GLY A 446 -14.53 -12.02 -12.07
CA GLY A 446 -15.52 -11.58 -11.09
C GLY A 446 -16.71 -12.54 -11.11
N LEU A 447 -16.74 -13.48 -10.17
CA LEU A 447 -17.79 -14.50 -10.02
C LEU A 447 -19.07 -13.98 -9.36
N ASP A 448 -19.21 -12.66 -9.15
CA ASP A 448 -20.34 -12.04 -8.44
C ASP A 448 -21.72 -12.44 -9.00
N GLY A 449 -21.82 -12.72 -10.31
CA GLY A 449 -23.08 -13.19 -10.91
C GLY A 449 -23.40 -14.66 -10.66
N ALA A 450 -22.40 -15.54 -10.64
CA ALA A 450 -22.61 -16.99 -10.59
C ALA A 450 -23.09 -17.45 -9.21
N PHE A 451 -22.55 -16.87 -8.13
CA PHE A 451 -22.93 -17.23 -6.76
C PHE A 451 -24.40 -16.94 -6.46
N ILE A 452 -24.94 -15.84 -6.96
CA ILE A 452 -26.35 -15.48 -6.77
C ILE A 452 -27.27 -16.56 -7.36
N THR A 453 -26.96 -17.06 -8.55
CA THR A 453 -27.76 -18.09 -9.21
C THR A 453 -27.77 -19.41 -8.44
N LEU A 454 -26.66 -19.78 -7.81
CA LEU A 454 -26.55 -20.95 -6.95
C LEU A 454 -27.47 -20.83 -5.72
N PHE A 455 -27.43 -19.70 -5.03
CA PHE A 455 -28.27 -19.46 -3.85
C PHE A 455 -29.75 -19.47 -4.18
N ILE A 456 -30.13 -18.92 -5.33
CA ILE A 456 -31.51 -18.99 -5.82
C ILE A 456 -31.92 -20.46 -6.03
N LEU A 457 -31.08 -21.25 -6.70
CA LEU A 457 -31.38 -22.65 -7.00
C LEU A 457 -31.49 -23.51 -5.72
N CYS A 458 -30.53 -23.38 -4.79
CA CYS A 458 -30.58 -24.06 -3.50
C CYS A 458 -31.76 -23.59 -2.65
N GLY A 459 -32.04 -22.28 -2.62
CA GLY A 459 -33.18 -21.70 -1.91
C GLY A 459 -34.52 -22.25 -2.41
N VAL A 460 -34.69 -22.39 -3.73
CA VAL A 460 -35.89 -22.99 -4.33
C VAL A 460 -36.04 -24.46 -3.94
N LEU A 461 -34.96 -25.25 -3.97
CA LEU A 461 -35.00 -26.68 -3.59
C LEU A 461 -35.32 -26.88 -2.11
N ILE A 462 -34.73 -26.07 -1.22
CA ILE A 462 -35.02 -26.10 0.22
C ILE A 462 -36.46 -25.64 0.46
N GLY A 463 -36.91 -24.56 -0.19
CA GLY A 463 -38.27 -24.07 -0.11
C GLY A 463 -39.31 -25.11 -0.54
N ALA A 464 -39.06 -25.80 -1.66
CA ALA A 464 -39.89 -26.91 -2.12
C ALA A 464 -39.93 -28.06 -1.10
N SER A 465 -38.79 -28.41 -0.51
CA SER A 465 -38.70 -29.46 0.53
C SER A 465 -39.51 -29.11 1.78
N VAL A 466 -39.41 -27.86 2.25
CA VAL A 466 -40.20 -27.37 3.39
C VAL A 466 -41.70 -27.36 3.06
N PHE A 467 -42.07 -26.96 1.84
CA PHE A 467 -43.46 -26.99 1.40
C PHE A 467 -44.04 -28.41 1.40
N ILE A 468 -43.30 -29.39 0.87
CA ILE A 468 -43.69 -30.81 0.90
C ILE A 468 -43.89 -31.29 2.34
N LEU A 469 -42.97 -30.93 3.24
CA LEU A 469 -43.09 -31.26 4.68
C LEU A 469 -44.36 -30.67 5.30
N ILE A 470 -44.71 -29.42 4.98
CA ILE A 470 -45.94 -28.79 5.47
C ILE A 470 -47.17 -29.54 4.95
N VAL A 471 -47.17 -29.94 3.67
CA VAL A 471 -48.27 -30.71 3.07
C VAL A 471 -48.41 -32.08 3.73
N GLU A 472 -47.31 -32.79 3.98
CA GLU A 472 -47.32 -34.07 4.69
C GLU A 472 -47.79 -33.94 6.14
N LEU A 473 -47.29 -32.93 6.87
CA LEU A 473 -47.72 -32.61 8.23
C LEU A 473 -49.22 -32.35 8.28
N ARG A 474 -49.75 -31.57 7.34
CA ARG A 474 -51.19 -31.30 7.27
C ARG A 474 -52.00 -32.57 7.00
N ARG A 475 -51.52 -33.46 6.12
CA ARG A 475 -52.16 -34.77 5.87
C ARG A 475 -52.13 -35.67 7.11
N ILE A 476 -51.01 -35.72 7.83
CA ILE A 476 -50.86 -36.51 9.07
C ILE A 476 -51.79 -35.96 10.16
N LEU A 477 -51.77 -34.65 10.39
CA LEU A 477 -52.62 -33.98 11.37
C LEU A 477 -54.10 -34.21 11.04
N HIS A 478 -54.49 -34.05 9.77
CA HIS A 478 -55.86 -34.31 9.33
C HIS A 478 -56.27 -35.76 9.58
N ARG A 479 -55.42 -36.76 9.26
CA ARG A 479 -55.68 -38.17 9.59
C ARG A 479 -55.80 -38.41 11.09
N ALA A 480 -54.94 -37.79 11.90
CA ALA A 480 -55.01 -37.91 13.35
C ALA A 480 -56.31 -37.34 13.92
N VAL A 481 -56.75 -36.17 13.42
CA VAL A 481 -58.04 -35.56 13.77
C VAL A 481 -59.21 -36.44 13.31
N LEU A 482 -59.16 -37.00 12.10
CA LEU A 482 -60.21 -37.88 11.58
C LEU A 482 -60.31 -39.18 12.40
N VAL A 483 -59.19 -39.81 12.74
CA VAL A 483 -59.17 -40.99 13.61
C VAL A 483 -59.64 -40.64 15.03
N GLY A 484 -59.27 -39.47 15.54
CA GLY A 484 -59.73 -38.96 16.83
C GLY A 484 -61.24 -38.75 16.86
N THR A 485 -61.79 -38.07 15.85
CA THR A 485 -63.24 -37.83 15.70
C THR A 485 -64.02 -39.13 15.48
N PHE A 486 -63.49 -40.09 14.73
CA PHE A 486 -64.09 -41.43 14.62
C PHE A 486 -64.06 -42.19 15.95
N LYS A 487 -62.95 -42.16 16.69
CA LYS A 487 -62.90 -42.78 18.03
C LYS A 487 -63.89 -42.14 18.99
N ILE A 488 -63.99 -40.80 19.01
CA ILE A 488 -64.94 -40.07 19.84
C ILE A 488 -66.38 -40.43 19.45
N SER A 489 -66.68 -40.45 18.15
CA SER A 489 -68.02 -40.81 17.64
C SER A 489 -68.38 -42.26 17.96
N TYR A 490 -67.42 -43.18 17.84
CA TYR A 490 -67.60 -44.59 18.20
C TYR A 490 -67.84 -44.77 19.70
N VAL A 491 -67.09 -44.07 20.55
CA VAL A 491 -67.28 -44.08 22.01
C VAL A 491 -68.63 -43.47 22.39
N MET A 492 -69.00 -42.31 21.82
CA MET A 492 -70.31 -41.69 22.05
C MET A 492 -71.46 -42.60 21.59
N GLY A 493 -71.36 -43.22 20.41
CA GLY A 493 -72.36 -44.16 19.92
C GLY A 493 -72.54 -45.37 20.85
N ARG A 494 -71.44 -45.91 21.39
CA ARG A 494 -71.47 -47.01 22.37
C ARG A 494 -72.10 -46.57 23.70
N CYS A 495 -71.80 -45.36 24.17
CA CYS A 495 -72.42 -44.78 25.36
C CYS A 495 -73.93 -44.57 25.18
N PHE A 496 -74.38 -44.01 24.05
CA PHE A 496 -75.80 -43.82 23.74
C PHE A 496 -76.56 -45.15 23.64
N LYS A 497 -75.98 -46.17 23.02
CA LYS A 497 -76.62 -47.50 22.90
C LYS A 497 -76.79 -48.16 24.28
N ASN A 498 -75.79 -48.03 25.17
CA ASN A 498 -75.90 -48.50 26.55
C ASN A 498 -76.93 -47.71 27.37
N PHE A 499 -77.07 -46.40 27.11
CA PHE A 499 -78.08 -45.57 27.77
C PHE A 499 -79.51 -45.94 27.34
N HIS A 500 -79.73 -46.20 26.05
CA HIS A 500 -81.03 -46.60 25.52
C HIS A 500 -81.49 -47.98 26.06
N ILE A 501 -80.57 -48.96 26.15
CA ILE A 501 -80.87 -50.29 26.72
C ILE A 501 -81.22 -50.18 28.23
N LYS A 502 -80.53 -49.32 28.98
CA LYS A 502 -80.89 -49.06 30.39
C LYS A 502 -82.25 -48.36 30.52
N SER A 503 -82.59 -47.43 29.64
CA SER A 503 -83.90 -46.74 29.70
C SER A 503 -85.09 -47.69 29.45
N HIS A 504 -84.97 -48.65 28.52
CA HIS A 504 -85.99 -49.68 28.31
C HIS A 504 -86.11 -50.65 29.50
N PHE A 505 -85.00 -50.99 30.16
CA PHE A 505 -85.04 -51.84 31.35
C PHE A 505 -85.71 -51.15 32.55
N VAL A 506 -85.59 -49.82 32.66
CA VAL A 506 -86.28 -49.06 33.72
C VAL A 506 -87.79 -48.96 33.45
N ILE A 507 -88.21 -48.78 32.20
CA ILE A 507 -89.64 -48.72 31.85
C ILE A 507 -90.33 -50.10 32.02
N ILE A 508 -89.64 -51.20 31.70
CA ILE A 508 -90.21 -52.55 31.90
C ILE A 508 -90.30 -52.93 33.39
N ARG A 509 -89.38 -52.47 34.23
CA ARG A 509 -89.42 -52.74 35.69
C ARG A 509 -90.51 -51.95 36.42
N VAL A 510 -90.96 -50.82 35.87
CA VAL A 510 -92.11 -50.08 36.41
C VAL A 510 -93.43 -50.71 35.97
N ALA A 511 -93.49 -51.33 34.79
CA ALA A 511 -94.70 -52.01 34.29
C ALA A 511 -94.99 -53.36 34.97
N SER A 512 -94.01 -54.02 35.59
CA SER A 512 -94.21 -55.33 36.25
C SER A 512 -94.69 -55.25 37.70
N HIS A 513 -94.92 -54.06 38.26
CA HIS A 513 -95.31 -53.90 39.67
C HIS A 513 -96.80 -53.57 39.89
N GLN A 514 -97.63 -53.70 38.84
CA GLN A 514 -99.05 -53.34 38.89
C GLN A 514 -99.94 -54.49 38.39
N LYS A 515 -99.94 -55.63 39.09
CA LYS A 515 -100.99 -56.66 38.95
C LYS A 515 -101.01 -57.66 40.12
N SER A 516 -101.81 -57.36 41.15
CA SER A 516 -102.67 -58.28 41.93
C SER A 516 -103.51 -57.45 42.93
N PRO A 517 -104.55 -58.00 43.58
CA PRO A 517 -105.85 -58.32 43.00
C PRO A 517 -107.00 -57.57 43.71
N GLN A 518 -108.13 -57.45 43.02
CA GLN A 518 -109.47 -57.69 43.56
C GLN A 518 -110.25 -58.51 42.53
#